data_AF-A0A1F4C429-F1
#
_entry.id   AF-A0A1F4C429-F1
#
_cell.length_a   1.000
_cell.length_b   1.000
_cell.length_c   1.000
_cell.angle_alpha   90.00
_cell.angle_beta   90.00
_cell.angle_gamma   90.00
#
_symmetry.space_group_name_H-M   'P 1'
#
loop_
_entity.id
_entity.type
_entity.pdbx_description
1 polymer ?
#
loop_
_entity_poly.entity_id
_entity_poly.type
_entity_poly.pdbx_seq_one_letter_code
_entity_poly.pdbx_strand_id
1 'polypeptide(L)' 'MRSDLADRFRERLLAIDGTVAATWGKLAGEAEARGEPLPVIDGLIAATGLAHDLTIATRNTVDFERCGASCFNPWMQS' A
#
# COMPACT_ATOMS: atom_id res chain seq x y z
N MET A 1 -24.93 7.00 14.77
CA MET A 1 -23.68 6.28 15.06
C MET A 1 -22.96 5.93 13.76
N ARG A 2 -22.28 6.91 13.16
CA ARG A 2 -21.47 6.76 11.94
C ARG A 2 -20.13 7.53 12.03
N SER A 3 -19.88 8.20 13.16
CA SER A 3 -18.72 9.08 13.42
C SER A 3 -17.54 8.37 14.10
N ASP A 4 -17.75 7.20 14.69
CA ASP A 4 -16.79 6.63 15.65
C ASP A 4 -15.54 5.99 14.99
N LEU A 5 -15.64 5.51 13.75
CA LEU A 5 -14.54 4.74 13.16
C LEU A 5 -13.33 5.61 12.81
N ALA A 6 -13.54 6.74 12.13
CA ALA A 6 -12.43 7.65 11.80
C ALA A 6 -11.74 8.16 13.08
N ASP A 7 -12.54 8.53 14.09
CA ASP A 7 -12.03 9.02 15.38
C ASP A 7 -11.18 7.97 16.11
N ARG A 8 -11.61 6.70 16.10
CA ARG A 8 -10.88 5.56 16.69
C ARG A 8 -9.54 5.26 16.04
N PHE A 9 -9.36 5.67 14.79
CA PHE A 9 -8.13 5.42 14.03
C PHE A 9 -7.37 6.70 13.70
N ARG A 10 -7.76 7.88 14.23
CA ARG A 10 -7.21 9.18 13.81
C ARG A 10 -5.67 9.23 13.83
N GLU A 11 -5.04 8.62 14.83
CA GLU A 11 -3.58 8.58 14.99
C GLU A 11 -2.88 7.49 14.17
N ARG A 12 -3.67 6.64 13.50
CA ARG A 12 -3.22 5.50 12.68
C ARG A 12 -3.69 5.63 11.22
N LEU A 13 -4.27 6.77 10.84
CA LEU A 13 -4.58 7.10 9.46
C LEU A 13 -3.33 7.74 8.84
N LEU A 14 -2.71 7.02 7.91
CA LEU A 14 -1.54 7.50 7.18
C LEU A 14 -2.01 8.38 6.01
N ALA A 15 -1.47 9.59 5.95
CA ALA A 15 -1.69 10.48 4.83
C ALA A 15 -0.80 10.08 3.64
N ILE A 16 -1.26 10.37 2.43
CA ILE A 16 -0.41 10.33 1.24
C ILE A 16 0.37 11.64 1.22
N ASP A 17 1.53 11.64 1.86
CA ASP A 17 2.42 12.80 1.91
C ASP A 17 3.45 12.78 0.76
N GLY A 18 4.39 13.74 0.77
CA GLY A 18 5.44 13.81 -0.25
C GLY A 18 6.34 12.57 -0.32
N THR A 19 6.58 11.90 0.81
CA THR A 19 7.40 10.68 0.87
C THR A 19 6.67 9.51 0.21
N VAL A 20 5.38 9.34 0.52
CA VAL A 20 4.52 8.34 -0.12
C VAL A 20 4.39 8.61 -1.62
N ALA A 21 4.13 9.87 -2.00
CA ALA A 21 3.98 10.25 -3.41
C ALA A 21 5.26 10.02 -4.23
N ALA A 22 6.44 10.34 -3.67
CA ALA A 22 7.73 10.08 -4.32
C ALA A 22 7.98 8.57 -4.48
N THR A 23 7.68 7.78 -3.45
CA THR A 23 7.79 6.32 -3.48
C THR A 23 6.87 5.72 -4.55
N TRP A 24 5.62 6.19 -4.61
CA TRP A 24 4.67 5.77 -5.65
C TRP A 24 5.15 6.14 -7.06
N GLY A 25 5.65 7.36 -7.26
CA GLY A 25 6.18 7.79 -8.55
C GLY A 25 7.33 6.90 -9.05
N LYS A 26 8.21 6.47 -8.15
CA LYS A 26 9.27 5.49 -8.45
C LYS A 26 8.67 4.14 -8.88
N LEU A 27 7.76 3.57 -8.07
CA LEU A 27 7.13 2.28 -8.36
C LEU A 27 6.37 2.31 -9.71
N ALA A 28 5.60 3.37 -9.95
CA ALA A 28 4.83 3.54 -11.18
C ALA A 28 5.76 3.65 -12.39
N GLY A 29 6.83 4.45 -12.31
CA GLY A 29 7.81 4.57 -13.38
C GLY A 29 8.54 3.25 -13.69
N GLU A 30 8.91 2.50 -12.66
CA GLU A 30 9.52 1.16 -12.82
C GLU A 30 8.56 0.15 -13.43
N ALA A 31 7.28 0.20 -13.08
CA ALA A 31 6.26 -0.68 -13.60
C ALA A 31 5.91 -0.38 -15.06
N GLU A 32 5.78 0.90 -15.42
CA GLU A 32 5.64 1.39 -16.79
C GLU A 32 6.83 0.96 -17.66
N ALA A 33 8.06 1.08 -17.15
CA ALA A 33 9.26 0.65 -17.86
C ALA A 33 9.29 -0.87 -18.13
N ARG A 34 8.59 -1.67 -17.32
CA ARG A 34 8.41 -3.12 -17.54
C ARG A 34 7.21 -3.46 -18.44
N GLY A 35 6.41 -2.48 -18.86
CA GLY A 35 5.18 -2.68 -19.64
C GLY A 35 4.01 -3.22 -18.82
N GLU A 36 4.07 -3.11 -17.50
CA GLU A 36 3.05 -3.61 -16.56
C GLU A 36 2.60 -2.49 -15.62
N PRO A 37 1.78 -1.52 -16.09
CA PRO A 37 1.40 -0.36 -15.30
C PRO A 37 0.65 -0.75 -14.02
N LEU A 38 0.98 -0.08 -12.90
CA LEU A 38 0.36 -0.33 -11.61
C LEU A 38 -1.02 0.34 -11.51
N PRO A 39 -2.04 -0.34 -10.98
CA PRO A 39 -3.27 0.32 -10.55
C PRO A 39 -2.96 1.42 -9.54
N VAL A 40 -3.53 2.61 -9.72
CA VAL A 40 -3.19 3.79 -8.90
C VAL A 40 -3.39 3.53 -7.40
N ILE A 41 -4.52 2.91 -7.03
CA ILE A 41 -4.86 2.66 -5.62
C ILE A 41 -3.90 1.63 -4.99
N ASP A 42 -3.65 0.51 -5.66
CA ASP A 42 -2.74 -0.52 -5.16
C ASP A 42 -1.30 0.00 -5.09
N GLY A 43 -0.88 0.80 -6.08
CA GLY A 43 0.40 1.48 -6.07
C GLY A 43 0.55 2.43 -4.88
N LEU A 44 -0.49 3.20 -4.54
CA LEU A 44 -0.45 4.11 -3.38
C LEU A 44 -0.45 3.34 -2.05
N ILE A 45 -1.18 2.24 -1.94
CA ILE A 45 -1.14 1.37 -0.75
C ILE A 45 0.24 0.72 -0.60
N ALA A 46 0.81 0.19 -1.71
CA ALA A 46 2.16 -0.37 -1.73
C ALA A 46 3.22 0.67 -1.32
N ALA A 47 3.15 1.86 -1.91
CA ALA A 47 4.05 2.96 -1.59
C ALA A 47 3.94 3.40 -0.12
N THR A 48 2.72 3.45 0.43
CA THR A 48 2.51 3.76 1.85
C THR A 48 3.15 2.70 2.73
N GLY A 49 2.96 1.41 2.40
CA GLY A 49 3.58 0.30 3.12
C GLY A 49 5.11 0.41 3.14
N LEU A 50 5.71 0.66 1.97
CA LEU A 50 7.17 0.79 1.84
C LEU A 50 7.74 2.04 2.53
N ALA A 51 7.08 3.19 2.38
CA ALA A 51 7.56 4.45 2.95
C ALA A 51 7.58 4.44 4.49
N HIS A 52 6.72 3.63 5.11
CA HIS A 52 6.59 3.51 6.56
C HIS A 52 7.12 2.19 7.13
N ASP A 53 7.78 1.35 6.32
CA ASP A 53 8.29 0.02 6.71
C ASP A 53 7.20 -0.88 7.34
N LEU A 54 6.03 -0.95 6.69
CA LEU A 54 4.85 -1.67 7.14
C LEU A 54 4.58 -2.92 6.30
N THR A 55 3.86 -3.87 6.91
CA THR A 55 3.33 -5.06 6.23
C THR A 55 1.87 -4.85 5.83
N ILE A 56 1.53 -5.13 4.57
CA ILE A 56 0.19 -5.00 4.02
C ILE A 56 -0.61 -6.27 4.31
N ALA A 57 -1.69 -6.15 5.08
CA ALA A 57 -2.63 -7.23 5.30
C ALA A 57 -3.60 -7.34 4.10
N THR A 58 -3.43 -8.35 3.26
CA THR A 58 -4.23 -8.50 2.02
C THR A 58 -4.38 -9.96 1.63
N ARG A 59 -5.50 -10.29 0.96
CA ARG A 59 -5.65 -11.59 0.29
C ARG A 59 -4.88 -11.63 -1.03
N ASN A 60 -4.73 -10.48 -1.68
CA ASN A 60 -4.07 -10.35 -2.98
C ASN A 60 -2.57 -10.07 -2.79
N THR A 61 -1.80 -11.02 -2.28
CA THR A 61 -0.39 -10.75 -1.94
C THR A 61 0.48 -10.51 -3.17
N VAL A 62 0.17 -11.19 -4.29
CA VAL A 62 0.97 -11.18 -5.53
C VAL A 62 1.20 -9.77 -6.06
N ASP A 63 0.16 -8.94 -6.11
CA ASP A 63 0.26 -7.60 -6.71
C ASP A 63 1.14 -6.65 -5.86
N PHE A 64 1.06 -6.78 -4.54
CA PHE A 64 1.86 -5.97 -3.61
C PHE A 64 3.30 -6.47 -3.48
N GLU A 65 3.54 -7.78 -3.51
CA GLU A 65 4.88 -8.38 -3.50
C GLU A 65 5.67 -8.00 -4.77
N ARG A 66 5.01 -7.89 -5.93
CA ARG A 66 5.63 -7.38 -7.18
C ARG A 66 6.11 -5.93 -7.05
N CYS A 67 5.51 -5.16 -6.15
CA CYS A 67 5.94 -3.80 -5.81
C CYS A 67 7.08 -3.79 -4.77
N GLY A 68 7.50 -4.94 -4.26
CA GLY A 68 8.48 -5.08 -3.19
C GLY A 68 7.91 -4.89 -1.78
N ALA A 69 6.59 -4.75 -1.63
CA ALA A 69 5.97 -4.56 -0.33
C ALA A 69 5.89 -5.88 0.45
N SER A 70 6.05 -5.80 1.78
CA SER A 70 5.83 -6.95 2.66
C SER A 70 4.35 -7.24 2.80
N CYS A 71 3.95 -8.51 2.68
CA CYS A 71 2.55 -8.92 2.70
C CYS A 71 2.25 -9.94 3.80
N PHE A 72 1.07 -9.82 4.39
CA PHE A 72 0.48 -10.80 5.29
C PHE A 72 -0.91 -11.19 4.79
N ASN A 73 -1.14 -12.48 4.54
CA ASN A 73 -2.46 -12.98 4.12
C ASN A 73 -3.19 -13.62 5.31
N PRO A 74 -4.17 -12.94 5.94
CA PRO A 74 -4.84 -13.46 7.12
C PRO A 74 -5.75 -14.66 6.82
N TRP A 75 -6.03 -14.96 5.55
CA TRP A 75 -6.84 -16.12 5.17
C TRP A 75 -6.03 -17.42 5.06
N MET A 76 -4.70 -17.35 5.17
CA MET A 76 -3.85 -18.56 5.12
C MET A 76 -3.57 -19.17 6.50
N GLN A 77 -3.95 -18.50 7.59
CA GLN A 77 -3.83 -19.06 8.94
C GLN A 77 -5.20 -19.59 9.38
N SER A 78 -5.27 -20.90 9.60
CA SER A 78 -6.45 -21.64 10.11
C SER A 78 -6.43 -21.71 11.63
#